data_AF-A0A0D2G583-F1
#
_entry.id   AF-A0A0D2G583-F1
#
_cell.length_a   1.000
_cell.length_b   1.000
_cell.length_c   1.000
_cell.angle_alpha   90.00
_cell.angle_beta   90.00
_cell.angle_gamma   90.00
#
_symmetry.space_group_name_H-M   'P 1'
#
loop_
_entity.id
_entity.type
_entity.pdbx_description
1 polymer ?
#
loop_
_entity_poly.entity_id
_entity_poly.type
_entity_poly.pdbx_seq_one_letter_code
_entity_poly.pdbx_strand_id
1 'polypeptide(L)'
;MDIAPSTWRVLGLSVAAGYIGLGTFAMSAPVLAAQTFGLYPATPAPGSNANPTRSSTKPAAHANADVANHAQAIETSMVLLGARDLAIGLALGKLAYDSRLPETGTLILSGMVLCVADVYEIFRRRGSGWGTAFAVGAGIWLAIGVGMVQL
;
A
#
# COMPACT_ATOMS: atom_id res chain seq x y z
N MET A 1 -11.72 22.12 -20.10
CA MET A 1 -11.00 22.98 -19.14
C MET A 1 -9.52 22.70 -19.36
N ASP A 2 -8.80 23.64 -19.95
CA ASP A 2 -7.38 23.45 -20.26
C ASP A 2 -6.56 23.70 -19.01
N ILE A 3 -6.06 22.61 -18.41
CA ILE A 3 -5.18 22.67 -17.24
C ILE A 3 -3.76 22.95 -17.74
N ALA A 4 -3.08 23.95 -17.16
CA ALA A 4 -1.73 24.32 -17.56
C ALA A 4 -0.73 23.15 -17.37
N PRO A 5 0.28 22.98 -18.25
CA PRO A 5 1.28 21.92 -18.13
C PRO A 5 2.03 21.90 -16.79
N SER A 6 2.23 23.07 -16.17
CA SER A 6 2.82 23.20 -14.84
C SER A 6 1.97 22.56 -13.75
N THR A 7 0.64 22.64 -13.85
CA THR A 7 -0.27 21.98 -12.91
C THR A 7 -0.17 20.47 -13.02
N TRP A 8 -0.12 19.92 -14.23
CA TRP A 8 0.07 18.48 -14.45
C TRP A 8 1.39 17.97 -13.89
N ARG A 9 2.46 18.76 -14.02
CA ARG A 9 3.75 18.45 -13.40
C ARG A 9 3.66 18.39 -11.88
N VAL A 10 2.97 19.34 -11.24
CA VAL A 10 2.76 19.34 -9.79
C VAL A 10 1.93 18.13 -9.35
N LEU A 11 0.91 17.74 -10.13
CA LEU A 11 0.12 16.55 -9.88
C LEU A 11 0.95 15.26 -10.01
N GLY A 12 1.81 15.15 -11.03
CA GLY A 12 2.74 14.03 -11.14
C GLY A 12 3.72 13.94 -9.96
N LEU A 13 4.26 15.08 -9.53
CA LEU A 13 5.14 15.17 -8.36
C LEU A 13 4.43 14.84 -7.05
N SER A 14 3.15 15.16 -6.90
CA SER A 14 2.39 14.80 -5.70
C SER A 14 2.15 13.29 -5.61
N VAL A 15 1.87 12.63 -6.75
CA VAL A 15 1.79 11.16 -6.81
C VAL A 15 3.14 10.52 -6.51
N ALA A 16 4.24 11.06 -7.06
CA ALA A 16 5.59 10.62 -6.75
C ALA A 16 5.90 10.70 -5.24
N ALA A 17 5.59 11.85 -4.61
CA ALA A 17 5.76 12.03 -3.18
C ALA A 17 4.92 11.06 -2.35
N GLY A 18 3.70 10.73 -2.81
CA GLY A 18 2.85 9.71 -2.21
C GLY A 18 3.50 8.33 -2.20
N TYR A 19 3.97 7.86 -3.36
CA TYR A 19 4.68 6.58 -3.49
C TYR A 19 5.97 6.54 -2.63
N ILE A 20 6.76 7.61 -2.63
CA ILE A 20 7.97 7.70 -1.79
C ILE A 20 7.60 7.64 -0.30
N GLY A 21 6.57 8.37 0.11
CA GLY A 21 6.12 8.41 1.50
C GLY A 21 5.61 7.05 1.98
N LEU A 22 4.72 6.41 1.20
CA LEU A 22 4.20 5.08 1.49
C LEU A 22 5.33 4.03 1.49
N GLY A 23 6.23 4.10 0.52
CA GLY A 23 7.37 3.19 0.42
C GLY A 23 8.31 3.30 1.61
N THR A 24 8.69 4.52 1.96
CA THR A 24 9.54 4.82 3.14
C THR A 24 8.85 4.39 4.43
N PHE A 25 7.55 4.64 4.58
CA PHE A 25 6.77 4.21 5.74
C PHE A 25 6.76 2.69 5.89
N ALA A 26 6.48 1.95 4.83
CA ALA A 26 6.46 0.48 4.87
C ALA A 26 7.84 -0.12 5.16
N MET A 27 8.92 0.52 4.71
CA MET A 27 10.29 0.09 5.02
C MET A 27 10.72 0.42 6.44
N SER A 28 10.35 1.59 6.96
CA SER A 28 10.77 2.06 8.30
C SER A 28 9.90 1.52 9.42
N ALA A 29 8.63 1.24 9.16
CA ALA A 29 7.66 0.75 10.14
C ALA A 29 6.80 -0.39 9.56
N PRO A 30 7.39 -1.53 9.15
CA PRO A 30 6.69 -2.61 8.46
C PRO A 30 5.55 -3.21 9.27
N VAL A 31 5.69 -3.30 10.59
CA VAL A 31 4.63 -3.77 11.50
C VAL A 31 3.42 -2.84 11.46
N LEU A 32 3.64 -1.53 11.56
CA LEU A 32 2.56 -0.55 11.55
C LEU A 32 1.90 -0.49 10.18
N ALA A 33 2.68 -0.59 9.10
CA ALA A 33 2.15 -0.73 7.74
C ALA A 33 1.29 -1.99 7.59
N ALA A 34 1.75 -3.15 8.05
CA ALA A 34 0.94 -4.37 8.03
C ALA A 34 -0.38 -4.23 8.81
N GLN A 35 -0.38 -3.49 9.92
CA GLN A 35 -1.59 -3.20 10.70
C GLN A 35 -2.58 -2.32 9.93
N THR A 36 -2.12 -1.36 9.11
CA THR A 36 -3.03 -0.53 8.30
C THR A 36 -3.76 -1.36 7.25
N PHE A 37 -3.12 -2.40 6.70
CA PHE A 37 -3.73 -3.39 5.81
C PHE A 37 -4.57 -4.46 6.55
N GLY A 38 -4.51 -4.50 7.88
CA GLY A 38 -5.18 -5.54 8.68
C GLY A 38 -4.57 -6.94 8.50
N LEU A 39 -3.28 -7.00 8.15
CA LEU A 39 -2.54 -8.25 7.96
C LEU A 39 -1.95 -8.78 9.26
N TYR A 40 -1.66 -7.91 10.22
CA TYR A 40 -1.01 -8.31 11.45
C TYR A 40 -1.95 -9.11 12.35
N PRO A 41 -1.51 -10.24 12.95
CA PRO A 41 -2.33 -10.98 13.89
C PRO A 41 -2.74 -10.05 15.04
N ALA A 42 -4.04 -9.96 15.31
CA ALA A 42 -4.52 -9.31 16.52
C ALA A 42 -3.81 -9.98 17.70
N THR A 43 -3.16 -9.20 18.57
CA THR A 43 -2.59 -9.72 19.81
C THR A 43 -3.67 -10.56 20.47
N PRO A 44 -3.47 -11.87 20.70
CA PRO A 44 -4.48 -12.65 21.39
C PRO A 44 -4.75 -11.94 22.70
N ALA A 45 -6.02 -11.62 22.99
CA ALA A 45 -6.37 -11.13 24.32
C ALA A 45 -5.75 -12.11 25.34
N PRO A 46 -5.20 -11.64 26.47
CA PRO A 46 -4.67 -12.54 27.48
C PRO A 46 -5.75 -13.59 27.83
N GLY A 47 -5.54 -14.85 27.41
CA GLY A 47 -6.49 -15.95 27.60
C GLY A 47 -7.42 -16.31 26.43
N SER A 48 -7.36 -15.64 25.27
CA SER A 48 -8.16 -16.00 24.09
C SER A 48 -7.37 -16.86 23.12
N ASN A 49 -7.55 -18.17 23.23
CA ASN A 49 -7.09 -19.11 22.21
C ASN A 49 -8.03 -18.97 21.00
N ALA A 50 -7.49 -18.72 19.81
CA ALA A 50 -8.26 -18.58 18.56
C ALA A 50 -8.89 -19.90 18.05
N ASN A 51 -9.21 -20.83 18.97
CA ASN A 51 -9.91 -22.07 18.68
C ASN A 51 -11.19 -22.12 19.54
N PRO A 52 -12.40 -22.14 18.95
CA PRO A 52 -13.65 -22.21 19.70
C PRO A 52 -13.83 -23.53 20.46
N THR A 53 -12.92 -24.49 20.30
CA THR A 53 -12.91 -25.75 21.02
C THR A 53 -11.59 -25.96 21.76
N ARG A 54 -11.70 -26.00 23.09
CA ARG A 54 -10.74 -26.51 24.09
C ARG A 54 -9.66 -25.57 24.65
N SER A 55 -9.83 -25.35 25.95
CA SER A 55 -8.86 -25.67 27.01
C SER A 55 -7.85 -24.59 27.42
N SER A 56 -7.89 -24.30 28.72
CA SER A 56 -6.92 -23.59 29.56
C SER A 56 -5.58 -24.35 29.67
N THR A 57 -5.01 -24.73 28.54
CA THR A 57 -3.69 -25.39 28.48
C THR A 57 -2.77 -24.56 27.60
N LYS A 58 -1.55 -24.31 28.10
CA LYS A 58 -0.45 -23.65 27.39
C LYS A 58 -0.47 -24.04 25.90
N PRO A 59 -0.56 -23.07 24.96
CA PRO A 59 -0.61 -23.39 23.54
C PRO A 59 0.58 -24.30 23.17
N ALA A 60 0.34 -25.28 22.30
CA ALA A 60 1.40 -26.16 21.81
C ALA A 60 2.54 -25.30 21.24
N ALA A 61 3.80 -25.66 21.52
CA ALA A 61 4.97 -24.87 21.12
C ALA A 61 4.98 -24.54 19.61
N HIS A 62 4.42 -25.41 18.78
CA HIS A 62 4.26 -25.21 17.33
C HIS A 62 3.32 -24.04 16.97
N ALA A 63 2.24 -23.81 17.71
CA ALA A 63 1.31 -22.72 17.44
C ALA A 63 1.96 -21.33 17.65
N ASN A 64 2.87 -21.22 18.63
CA ASN A 64 3.62 -19.98 18.85
C ASN A 64 4.68 -19.75 17.77
N ALA A 65 5.31 -20.83 17.28
CA ALA A 65 6.27 -20.75 16.18
C ALA A 65 5.57 -20.34 14.87
N ASP A 66 4.37 -20.86 14.59
CA ASP A 66 3.61 -20.53 13.39
C ASP A 66 3.18 -19.05 13.36
N VAL A 67 2.74 -18.50 14.50
CA VAL A 67 2.40 -17.07 14.61
C VAL A 67 3.64 -16.19 14.41
N ALA A 68 4.79 -16.58 14.96
CA ALA A 68 6.05 -15.84 14.78
C ALA A 68 6.53 -15.88 13.32
N ASN A 69 6.46 -17.04 12.67
CA ASN A 69 6.81 -17.20 11.26
C ASN A 69 5.89 -16.38 10.35
N HIS A 70 4.59 -16.33 10.67
CA HIS A 70 3.62 -15.51 9.94
C HIS A 70 3.91 -14.01 10.07
N ALA A 71 4.22 -13.53 11.28
CA ALA A 71 4.58 -12.14 11.52
C ALA A 71 5.85 -11.75 10.74
N GLN A 72 6.88 -12.60 10.72
CA GLN A 72 8.09 -12.37 9.93
C GLN A 72 7.82 -12.35 8.42
N ALA A 73 6.96 -13.24 7.91
CA ALA A 73 6.57 -13.23 6.50
C ALA A 73 5.80 -11.96 6.12
N ILE A 74 4.97 -11.44 7.01
CA ILE A 74 4.26 -10.17 6.81
C ILE A 74 5.26 -9.00 6.79
N GLU A 75 6.15 -8.91 7.77
CA GLU A 75 7.14 -7.84 7.85
C GLU A 75 8.03 -7.78 6.59
N THR A 76 8.55 -8.93 6.17
CA THR A 76 9.35 -9.02 4.93
C THR A 76 8.54 -8.61 3.70
N SER A 77 7.26 -9.02 3.62
CA SER A 77 6.37 -8.61 2.54
C SER A 77 6.14 -7.09 2.53
N MET A 78 6.00 -6.44 3.69
CA MET A 78 5.84 -4.99 3.79
C MET A 78 7.10 -4.23 3.38
N VAL A 79 8.29 -4.75 3.72
CA VAL A 79 9.55 -4.14 3.28
C VAL A 79 9.70 -4.23 1.75
N LEU A 80 9.36 -5.37 1.16
CA LEU A 80 9.38 -5.55 -0.30
C LEU A 80 8.37 -4.64 -1.00
N LEU A 81 7.15 -4.53 -0.45
CA LEU A 81 6.12 -3.60 -0.91
C LEU A 81 6.64 -2.16 -0.88
N GLY A 82 7.28 -1.78 0.24
CA GLY A 82 7.82 -0.44 0.41
C GLY A 82 8.96 -0.11 -0.56
N ALA A 83 9.86 -1.06 -0.81
CA ALA A 83 10.94 -0.90 -1.78
C ALA A 83 10.41 -0.70 -3.21
N ARG A 84 9.36 -1.45 -3.59
CA ARG A 84 8.68 -1.30 -4.87
C ARG A 84 8.06 0.09 -5.01
N ASP A 85 7.31 0.53 -4.01
CA ASP A 85 6.64 1.83 -4.04
C ASP A 85 7.66 2.98 -4.07
N LEU A 86 8.77 2.86 -3.34
CA LEU A 86 9.87 3.83 -3.39
C LEU A 86 10.50 3.90 -4.78
N ALA A 87 10.73 2.76 -5.43
CA ALA A 87 11.27 2.72 -6.80
C ALA A 87 10.34 3.39 -7.81
N ILE A 88 9.03 3.12 -7.73
CA ILE A 88 8.02 3.77 -8.58
C ILE A 88 8.00 5.28 -8.31
N GLY A 89 8.01 5.69 -7.05
CA GLY A 89 8.01 7.09 -6.64
C GLY A 89 9.23 7.86 -7.14
N LEU A 90 10.43 7.28 -7.06
CA LEU A 90 11.66 7.87 -7.59
C LEU A 90 11.61 8.00 -9.12
N ALA A 91 11.12 6.98 -9.82
CA ALA A 91 10.97 7.01 -11.27
C ALA A 91 9.96 8.09 -11.72
N LEU A 92 8.80 8.17 -11.05
CA LEU A 92 7.81 9.23 -11.27
C LEU A 92 8.39 10.61 -10.99
N GLY A 93 9.14 10.76 -9.88
CA GLY A 93 9.78 12.01 -9.52
C GLY A 93 10.75 12.50 -10.60
N LYS A 94 11.54 11.59 -11.18
CA LYS A 94 12.46 11.95 -12.27
C LYS A 94 11.73 12.32 -13.56
N LEU A 95 10.73 11.52 -13.97
CA LEU A 95 9.95 11.80 -15.19
C LEU A 95 9.18 13.12 -15.09
N ALA A 96 8.56 13.39 -13.94
CA ALA A 96 7.86 14.63 -13.69
C ALA A 96 8.81 15.83 -13.63
N TYR A 97 10.03 15.67 -13.08
CA TYR A 97 11.06 16.71 -13.09
C TYR A 97 11.49 17.06 -14.53
N ASP A 98 11.68 16.04 -15.37
CA ASP A 98 12.03 16.19 -16.79
C ASP A 98 10.87 16.68 -17.66
N SER A 99 9.70 16.95 -17.07
CA SER A 99 8.48 17.39 -17.77
C SER A 99 7.99 16.40 -18.85
N ARG A 100 8.31 15.11 -18.67
CA ARG A 100 7.82 13.98 -19.49
C ARG A 100 6.45 13.53 -18.98
N LEU A 101 5.45 14.38 -19.22
CA LEU A 101 4.11 14.19 -18.66
C LEU A 101 3.41 12.92 -19.14
N PRO A 102 3.43 12.56 -20.45
CA PRO A 102 2.77 11.34 -20.93
C PRO A 102 3.42 10.07 -20.35
N GLU A 103 4.74 10.03 -20.23
CA GLU A 103 5.46 8.91 -19.62
C GLU A 103 5.20 8.81 -18.11
N THR A 104 5.12 9.95 -17.43
CA THR A 104 4.73 10.00 -16.01
C THR A 104 3.32 9.44 -15.84
N GLY A 105 2.36 9.87 -16.66
CA GLY A 105 1.00 9.37 -16.66
C GLY A 105 0.93 7.86 -16.92
N THR A 106 1.69 7.37 -17.89
CA THR A 106 1.78 5.92 -18.21
C THR A 106 2.28 5.13 -17.01
N LEU A 107 3.31 5.61 -16.32
CA LEU A 107 3.83 4.95 -15.14
C LEU A 107 2.82 4.95 -13.98
N ILE A 108 2.11 6.05 -13.74
CA ILE A 108 1.01 6.11 -12.75
C ILE A 108 -0.06 5.07 -13.09
N LEU A 109 -0.52 5.03 -14.33
CA LEU A 109 -1.54 4.07 -14.79
C LEU A 109 -1.06 2.62 -14.68
N SER A 110 0.22 2.34 -14.94
CA SER A 110 0.78 1.00 -14.72
C SER A 110 0.78 0.61 -13.23
N GLY A 111 1.07 1.59 -12.35
CA GLY A 111 1.05 1.40 -10.89
C GLY A 111 -0.36 1.18 -10.32
N MET A 112 -1.42 1.60 -11.03
CA MET A 112 -2.80 1.37 -10.60
C MET A 112 -3.15 -0.10 -10.41
N VAL A 113 -2.46 -1.03 -11.08
CA VAL A 113 -2.62 -2.47 -10.86
C VAL A 113 -2.37 -2.82 -9.40
N LEU A 114 -1.35 -2.20 -8.78
CA LEU A 114 -0.98 -2.40 -7.38
C LEU A 114 -2.06 -1.80 -6.47
N CYS A 115 -2.50 -0.57 -6.75
CA CYS A 115 -3.55 0.07 -5.99
C CYS A 115 -4.86 -0.73 -6.00
N VAL A 116 -5.23 -1.34 -7.13
CA VAL A 116 -6.42 -2.19 -7.23
C VAL A 116 -6.27 -3.45 -6.39
N ALA A 117 -5.10 -4.11 -6.43
CA ALA A 117 -4.83 -5.28 -5.60
C ALA A 117 -4.89 -4.94 -4.09
N ASP A 118 -4.29 -3.82 -3.70
CA ASP A 118 -4.27 -3.33 -2.31
C ASP A 118 -5.69 -3.01 -1.81
N VAL A 119 -6.47 -2.29 -2.62
CA VAL A 119 -7.88 -1.97 -2.32
C VAL A 119 -8.71 -3.24 -2.18
N TYR A 120 -8.54 -4.21 -3.09
CA TYR A 120 -9.27 -5.48 -3.04
C TYR A 120 -8.97 -6.26 -1.76
N GLU A 121 -7.69 -6.40 -1.38
CA GLU A 121 -7.29 -7.07 -0.14
C GLU A 121 -7.80 -6.33 1.10
N ILE A 122 -7.74 -4.98 1.13
CA ILE A 122 -8.27 -4.18 2.23
C ILE A 122 -9.79 -4.36 2.37
N PHE A 123 -10.54 -4.34 1.27
CA PHE A 123 -11.99 -4.59 1.30
C PHE A 123 -12.30 -5.95 1.90
N ARG A 124 -11.52 -6.98 1.53
CA ARG A 124 -11.71 -8.34 2.01
C ARG A 124 -11.35 -8.51 3.49
N ARG A 125 -10.37 -7.75 4.00
CA ARG A 125 -9.82 -7.93 5.36
C ARG A 125 -10.35 -6.94 6.40
N ARG A 126 -10.45 -5.64 6.07
CA ARG A 126 -10.88 -4.57 6.99
C ARG A 126 -12.31 -4.06 6.73
N GLY A 127 -12.95 -4.50 5.66
CA GLY A 127 -14.31 -4.12 5.31
C GLY A 127 -14.42 -2.80 4.55
N SER A 128 -15.66 -2.33 4.37
CA SER A 128 -15.95 -1.30 3.37
C SER A 128 -15.39 0.08 3.71
N GLY A 129 -15.31 0.46 4.98
CA GLY A 129 -14.85 1.81 5.37
C GLY A 129 -13.40 2.10 4.99
N TRP A 130 -12.49 1.16 5.29
CA TRP A 130 -11.08 1.30 4.89
C TRP A 130 -10.89 1.08 3.38
N GLY A 131 -11.62 0.12 2.79
CA GLY A 131 -11.54 -0.14 1.36
C GLY A 131 -11.95 1.07 0.51
N THR A 132 -13.03 1.77 0.88
CA THR A 132 -13.47 2.97 0.15
C THR A 132 -12.49 4.11 0.27
N ALA A 133 -11.85 4.32 1.43
CA ALA A 133 -10.86 5.37 1.61
C ALA A 133 -9.67 5.20 0.64
N PHE A 134 -9.13 3.98 0.55
CA PHE A 134 -8.05 3.66 -0.39
C PHE A 134 -8.52 3.72 -1.86
N ALA A 135 -9.76 3.29 -2.14
CA ALA A 135 -10.33 3.38 -3.48
C ALA A 135 -10.48 4.83 -3.97
N VAL A 136 -10.84 5.77 -3.09
CA VAL A 136 -10.90 7.20 -3.43
C VAL A 136 -9.50 7.73 -3.76
N GLY A 137 -8.50 7.41 -2.94
CA GLY A 137 -7.11 7.78 -3.21
C GLY A 137 -6.61 7.25 -4.56
N ALA A 138 -6.85 5.97 -4.83
CA ALA A 138 -6.54 5.33 -6.10
C ALA A 138 -7.29 5.99 -7.28
N GLY A 139 -8.56 6.35 -7.09
CA GLY A 139 -9.35 7.05 -8.11
C GLY A 139 -8.78 8.43 -8.47
N ILE A 140 -8.26 9.18 -7.49
CA ILE A 140 -7.58 10.45 -7.73
C ILE A 140 -6.32 10.23 -8.56
N TRP A 141 -5.49 9.25 -8.21
CA TRP A 141 -4.26 8.94 -8.95
C TRP A 141 -4.56 8.45 -10.36
N LEU A 142 -5.61 7.66 -10.54
CA LEU A 142 -6.11 7.24 -11.85
C LEU A 142 -6.49 8.44 -12.72
N ALA A 143 -7.27 9.38 -12.19
CA ALA A 143 -7.68 10.57 -12.92
C ALA A 143 -6.48 11.44 -13.32
N ILE A 144 -5.49 11.58 -12.43
CA ILE A 144 -4.23 12.27 -12.72
C ILE A 144 -3.50 11.55 -13.87
N GLY A 145 -3.33 10.24 -13.77
CA GLY A 145 -2.63 9.43 -14.79
C GLY A 145 -3.29 9.53 -16.17
N VAL A 146 -4.62 9.40 -16.24
CA VAL A 146 -5.37 9.53 -17.50
C VAL A 146 -5.20 10.92 -18.09
N GLY A 147 -5.33 11.96 -17.28
CA GLY A 147 -5.18 13.35 -17.74
C GLY A 147 -3.77 13.66 -18.26
N MET A 148 -2.74 13.06 -17.69
CA MET A 148 -1.35 13.24 -18.14
C MET A 148 -1.02 12.52 -19.44
N VAL A 149 -1.65 11.37 -19.73
CA VAL A 149 -1.44 10.62 -20.98
C VAL A 149 -2.12 11.28 -22.18
N GLN A 150 -3.14 12.10 -21.93
CA GLN A 150 -3.93 12.77 -22.97
C GLN A 150 -3.35 14.14 -23.42
N LEU A 151 -2.23 14.58 -22.83
CA LEU A 151 -1.50 15.80 -23.18
C LEU A 151 -0.46 15.55 -24.28
#